data_AF-A0A8J4FPP1-F1
#
_entry.id   AF-A0A8J4FPP1-F1
#
_cell.length_a   1.000
_cell.length_b   1.000
_cell.length_c   1.000
_cell.angle_alpha   90.00
_cell.angle_beta   90.00
_cell.angle_gamma   90.00
#
_symmetry.space_group_name_H-M   'P 1'
#
loop_
_entity.id
_entity.type
_entity.pdbx_description
1 polymer ?
#
loop_
_entity_poly.entity_id
_entity_poly.type
_entity_poly.pdbx_seq_one_letter_code
_entity_poly.pdbx_strand_id
1 'polypeptide(L)'
;MLPIREQRAASVGGRPYGRILPTSPLTRCFAHATEAGAQKATVAGTGRTGKDIIVCYYEAYNSGDLDTIASLLAPEVSYHDMIYEDPFVGRDEVVKYLKKVRRTVPGDLKFVIEDVTDGDPRAVGITWHVECGEGVVFPFSRGCSFYTLNAQGQIVTARDLVESVMKPGGITLKMLGTLTPVIRRLGPAADLSALKKLPLASAAVWAFYVGYSAHIMLGSSAPGVPVYATPPEVLTEVFYESLNFFYVNIGLSALGISPVPSVPCPPVSEAVFNFVNAWSLMALPYMLADGRSRKLGGAKGVVAWWTGIMFLTNVFYIPYLAQRAAPEPPATPGALPPQPPANSPLPWWAPAFGATSLTVGLLSIGWALAARPEYGGLAERLSYFVETFNSNRAFYAFIVDSGLYCVWQAVLMEDAPARYRFLPFFGMAAHLIMGGRPKAEDEDGL
;
A
#
# COMPACT_ATOMS: atom_id res chain seq x y z
N MET A 1 -32.71 38.81 54.60
CA MET A 1 -34.16 38.92 54.33
C MET A 1 -34.45 38.06 53.11
N LEU A 2 -35.10 36.91 53.34
CA LEU A 2 -35.62 35.93 52.36
C LEU A 2 -36.75 36.56 51.48
N PRO A 3 -37.24 35.94 50.38
CA PRO A 3 -37.19 34.49 50.12
C PRO A 3 -36.83 34.00 48.71
N ILE A 4 -36.34 32.76 48.76
CA ILE A 4 -36.26 31.75 47.70
C ILE A 4 -37.69 31.44 47.20
N ARG A 5 -37.87 31.39 45.88
CA ARG A 5 -39.09 30.87 45.25
C ARG A 5 -38.72 29.66 44.40
N GLU A 6 -39.13 28.49 44.87
CA GLU A 6 -39.21 27.26 44.09
C GLU A 6 -40.07 27.46 42.85
N GLN A 7 -39.65 26.93 41.70
CA GLN A 7 -40.57 26.46 40.66
C GLN A 7 -39.93 25.41 39.75
N ARG A 8 -40.31 24.16 40.04
CA ARG A 8 -40.57 23.00 39.17
C ARG A 8 -39.56 22.60 38.08
N ALA A 9 -39.05 21.38 38.26
CA ALA A 9 -38.50 20.50 37.24
C ALA A 9 -39.48 20.34 36.05
N ALA A 10 -38.99 20.63 34.84
CA ALA A 10 -39.64 20.24 33.59
C ALA A 10 -38.89 19.03 33.01
N SER A 11 -39.69 18.00 32.75
CA SER A 11 -39.33 16.65 32.32
C SER A 11 -38.48 16.57 31.06
N VAL A 12 -37.54 15.61 31.08
CA VAL A 12 -36.80 15.06 29.94
C VAL A 12 -37.78 14.57 28.87
N GLY A 13 -37.88 15.31 27.76
CA GLY A 13 -38.62 14.92 26.56
C GLY A 13 -37.73 14.13 25.60
N GLY A 14 -37.42 12.87 25.93
CA GLY A 14 -36.82 11.93 24.98
C GLY A 14 -37.85 11.52 23.92
N ARG A 15 -37.65 11.93 22.66
CA ARG A 15 -38.43 11.38 21.55
C ARG A 15 -37.86 10.00 21.18
N PRO A 16 -38.71 8.96 21.08
CA PRO A 16 -38.26 7.59 20.82
C PRO A 16 -37.91 7.42 19.34
N TYR A 17 -36.72 6.89 19.05
CA TYR A 17 -36.44 6.30 17.74
C TYR A 17 -37.15 4.95 17.67
N GLY A 18 -38.18 4.87 16.84
CA GLY A 18 -38.85 3.63 16.49
C GLY A 18 -39.06 3.55 14.98
N ARG A 19 -38.38 2.58 14.35
CA ARG A 19 -38.95 1.76 13.26
C ARG A 19 -38.10 0.51 13.07
N ILE A 20 -38.42 -0.52 13.86
CA ILE A 20 -38.20 -1.92 13.46
C ILE A 20 -39.34 -2.23 12.49
N LEU A 21 -39.02 -2.62 11.25
CA LEU A 21 -40.01 -3.05 10.27
C LEU A 21 -40.63 -4.37 10.75
N PRO A 22 -41.97 -4.53 10.74
CA PRO A 22 -42.61 -5.78 11.11
C PRO A 22 -42.74 -6.69 9.88
N THR A 23 -42.27 -7.93 9.94
CA THR A 23 -42.88 -9.07 9.21
C THR A 23 -42.45 -10.43 9.79
N SER A 24 -43.44 -11.12 10.38
CA SER A 24 -43.54 -12.57 10.66
C SER A 24 -42.75 -13.17 11.86
N PRO A 25 -43.27 -14.26 12.47
CA PRO A 25 -43.12 -14.52 13.90
C PRO A 25 -41.93 -15.46 14.19
N LEU A 26 -40.78 -14.90 14.55
CA LEU A 26 -39.70 -15.65 15.20
C LEU A 26 -39.16 -14.88 16.41
N THR A 27 -40.08 -14.45 17.29
CA THR A 27 -39.71 -13.93 18.61
C THR A 27 -40.22 -14.89 19.68
N ARG A 28 -39.42 -15.91 19.98
CA ARG A 28 -39.46 -16.56 21.30
C ARG A 28 -38.16 -16.26 22.04
N CYS A 29 -38.27 -15.23 22.86
CA CYS A 29 -37.72 -15.12 24.22
C CYS A 29 -36.21 -15.35 24.42
N PHE A 30 -35.45 -14.24 24.38
CA PHE A 30 -34.44 -14.00 25.40
C PHE A 30 -35.17 -13.73 26.72
N ALA A 31 -35.41 -14.78 27.48
CA ALA A 31 -35.82 -14.70 28.87
C ALA A 31 -34.78 -15.44 29.70
N HIS A 32 -34.29 -14.79 30.75
CA HIS A 32 -33.49 -15.37 31.83
C HIS A 32 -34.07 -16.74 32.21
N ALA A 33 -33.43 -17.81 31.78
CA ALA A 33 -33.67 -19.14 32.29
C ALA A 33 -32.74 -19.31 33.49
N THR A 34 -33.34 -19.20 34.67
CA THR A 34 -32.85 -19.71 35.94
C THR A 34 -32.30 -21.13 35.76
N GLU A 35 -31.19 -21.41 36.44
CA GLU A 35 -30.55 -22.72 36.54
C GLU A 35 -31.55 -23.83 36.87
N ALA A 36 -32.07 -24.49 35.84
CA ALA A 36 -32.85 -25.72 35.94
C ALA A 36 -32.73 -26.49 34.62
N GLY A 37 -31.72 -27.37 34.54
CA GLY A 37 -31.65 -28.49 33.60
C GLY A 37 -31.74 -28.15 32.11
N ALA A 38 -30.77 -27.41 31.57
CA ALA A 38 -30.61 -27.29 30.13
C ALA A 38 -30.14 -28.65 29.55
N GLN A 39 -31.07 -29.44 29.02
CA GLN A 39 -30.70 -30.56 28.14
C GLN A 39 -29.98 -29.98 26.92
N LYS A 40 -28.67 -30.25 26.81
CA LYS A 40 -27.86 -29.85 25.66
C LYS A 40 -28.46 -30.45 24.39
N ALA A 41 -28.82 -29.62 23.43
CA ALA A 41 -29.34 -30.10 22.16
C ALA A 41 -28.22 -30.78 21.38
N THR A 42 -28.42 -32.06 21.06
CA THR A 42 -27.48 -32.88 20.28
C THR A 42 -27.89 -32.91 18.81
N VAL A 43 -26.92 -33.09 17.93
CA VAL A 43 -27.15 -33.40 16.52
C VAL A 43 -27.83 -34.76 16.40
N ALA A 44 -28.81 -34.87 15.50
CA ALA A 44 -29.63 -36.07 15.35
C ALA A 44 -28.76 -37.28 14.93
N GLY A 45 -28.80 -38.34 15.74
CA GLY A 45 -28.13 -39.62 15.44
C GLY A 45 -26.64 -39.72 15.81
N THR A 46 -26.01 -38.66 16.34
CA THR A 46 -24.57 -38.68 16.68
C THR A 46 -24.26 -38.58 18.16
N GLY A 47 -25.20 -38.12 18.99
CA GLY A 47 -24.98 -37.86 20.42
C GLY A 47 -24.00 -36.73 20.73
N ARG A 48 -23.45 -36.07 19.70
CA ARG A 48 -22.52 -34.93 19.82
C ARG A 48 -23.30 -33.61 19.74
N THR A 49 -22.82 -32.60 20.45
CA THR A 49 -23.29 -31.22 20.27
C THR A 49 -22.61 -30.58 19.07
N GLY A 50 -23.15 -29.46 18.58
CA GLY A 50 -22.48 -28.67 17.54
C GLY A 50 -21.08 -28.23 17.99
N LYS A 51 -20.94 -27.84 19.27
CA LYS A 51 -19.66 -27.50 19.90
C LYS A 51 -18.64 -28.63 19.76
N ASP A 52 -19.01 -29.87 20.09
CA ASP A 52 -18.09 -31.01 20.02
C ASP A 52 -17.59 -31.26 18.59
N ILE A 53 -18.45 -31.05 17.58
CA ILE A 53 -18.09 -31.20 16.17
C ILE A 53 -17.08 -30.12 15.76
N ILE A 54 -17.31 -28.87 16.13
CA ILE A 54 -16.40 -27.77 15.77
C ILE A 54 -15.07 -27.87 16.52
N VAL A 55 -15.07 -28.24 17.81
CA VAL A 55 -13.82 -28.50 18.54
C VAL A 55 -13.02 -29.61 17.85
N CYS A 56 -13.68 -30.71 17.47
CA CYS A 56 -13.06 -31.80 16.70
C CYS A 56 -12.49 -31.33 15.35
N TYR A 57 -13.17 -30.40 14.66
CA TYR A 57 -12.66 -29.81 13.42
C TYR A 57 -11.33 -29.06 13.64
N TYR A 58 -11.22 -28.24 14.69
CA TYR A 58 -9.99 -27.50 15.00
C TYR A 58 -8.86 -28.40 15.49
N GLU A 59 -9.18 -29.45 16.26
CA GLU A 59 -8.21 -30.48 16.64
C GLU A 59 -7.66 -31.23 15.41
N ALA A 60 -8.53 -31.60 14.47
CA ALA A 60 -8.15 -32.24 13.21
C ALA A 60 -7.32 -31.29 12.32
N TYR A 61 -7.66 -30.00 12.31
CA TYR A 61 -6.88 -28.97 11.64
C TYR A 61 -5.45 -28.92 12.18
N ASN A 62 -5.32 -28.74 13.50
CA ASN A 62 -4.04 -28.60 14.21
C ASN A 62 -3.16 -29.86 14.16
N SER A 63 -3.78 -31.04 14.07
CA SER A 63 -3.06 -32.33 14.14
C SER A 63 -2.55 -32.85 12.80
N GLY A 64 -2.96 -32.27 11.68
CA GLY A 64 -2.58 -32.87 10.41
C GLY A 64 -3.67 -33.75 9.78
N ASP A 65 -4.88 -33.83 10.33
CA ASP A 65 -5.87 -34.82 9.91
C ASP A 65 -6.90 -34.25 8.91
N LEU A 66 -6.60 -34.35 7.62
CA LEU A 66 -7.53 -33.90 6.56
C LEU A 66 -8.69 -34.87 6.34
N ASP A 67 -8.55 -36.14 6.71
CA ASP A 67 -9.58 -37.15 6.48
C ASP A 67 -10.72 -36.96 7.48
N THR A 68 -10.37 -36.68 8.75
CA THR A 68 -11.36 -36.26 9.75
C THR A 68 -12.04 -34.97 9.31
N ILE A 69 -11.29 -33.94 8.88
CA ILE A 69 -11.89 -32.69 8.38
C ILE A 69 -12.86 -32.96 7.22
N ALA A 70 -12.45 -33.74 6.22
CA ALA A 70 -13.28 -34.06 5.06
C ALA A 70 -14.58 -34.77 5.47
N SER A 71 -14.54 -35.63 6.48
CA SER A 71 -15.73 -36.32 7.01
C SER A 71 -16.74 -35.38 7.67
N LEU A 72 -16.25 -34.29 8.28
CA LEU A 72 -17.07 -33.28 8.95
C LEU A 72 -17.69 -32.26 7.99
N LEU A 73 -17.20 -32.15 6.75
CA LEU A 73 -17.72 -31.20 5.76
C LEU A 73 -18.90 -31.80 4.98
N ALA A 74 -19.97 -31.05 4.76
CA ALA A 74 -21.03 -31.45 3.83
C ALA A 74 -20.48 -31.47 2.38
N PRO A 75 -21.00 -32.31 1.47
CA PRO A 75 -20.58 -32.34 0.07
C PRO A 75 -20.63 -30.95 -0.60
N GLU A 76 -21.66 -30.18 -0.29
CA GLU A 76 -21.98 -28.85 -0.81
C GLU A 76 -21.52 -27.69 0.08
N VAL A 77 -20.57 -27.93 0.99
CA VAL A 77 -20.10 -26.90 1.95
C VAL A 77 -19.66 -25.60 1.27
N SER A 78 -20.04 -24.47 1.86
CA SER A 78 -19.53 -23.14 1.52
C SER A 78 -18.60 -22.65 2.62
N TYR A 79 -17.31 -22.56 2.33
CA TYR A 79 -16.28 -22.10 3.26
C TYR A 79 -15.77 -20.74 2.82
N HIS A 80 -16.04 -19.70 3.60
CA HIS A 80 -15.62 -18.33 3.30
C HIS A 80 -14.58 -17.85 4.30
N ASP A 81 -13.33 -17.90 3.90
CA ASP A 81 -12.25 -17.16 4.56
C ASP A 81 -12.26 -15.72 4.03
N MET A 82 -12.53 -14.75 4.90
CA MET A 82 -12.71 -13.35 4.52
C MET A 82 -11.42 -12.66 4.07
N ILE A 83 -10.28 -13.37 4.07
CA ILE A 83 -9.07 -12.95 3.36
C ILE A 83 -9.27 -13.03 1.84
N TYR A 84 -10.15 -13.92 1.37
CA TYR A 84 -10.51 -14.09 -0.04
C TYR A 84 -11.84 -13.41 -0.37
N GLU A 85 -11.97 -12.97 -1.63
CA GLU A 85 -13.20 -12.33 -2.11
C GLU A 85 -14.36 -13.33 -2.18
N ASP A 86 -14.10 -14.51 -2.77
CA ASP A 86 -15.10 -15.55 -3.00
C ASP A 86 -14.93 -16.74 -2.03
N PRO A 87 -16.03 -17.43 -1.68
CA PRO A 87 -15.99 -18.65 -0.87
C PRO A 87 -15.48 -19.86 -1.68
N PHE A 88 -14.85 -20.80 -0.99
CA PHE A 88 -14.56 -22.14 -1.51
C PHE A 88 -15.83 -22.99 -1.39
N VAL A 89 -16.33 -23.50 -2.52
CA VAL A 89 -17.59 -24.26 -2.59
C VAL A 89 -17.31 -25.71 -2.94
N GLY A 90 -17.86 -26.62 -2.12
CA GLY A 90 -17.74 -28.05 -2.26
C GLY A 90 -16.59 -28.63 -1.44
N ARG A 91 -16.80 -29.83 -0.88
CA ARG A 91 -15.85 -30.51 0.01
C ARG A 91 -14.44 -30.62 -0.58
N ASP A 92 -14.35 -30.98 -1.86
CA ASP A 92 -13.06 -31.21 -2.52
C ASP A 92 -12.23 -29.92 -2.66
N GLU A 93 -12.87 -28.80 -2.98
CA GLU A 93 -12.20 -27.51 -3.09
C GLU A 93 -11.75 -26.98 -1.72
N VAL A 94 -12.54 -27.20 -0.66
CA VAL A 94 -12.14 -26.87 0.72
C VAL A 94 -10.94 -27.72 1.15
N VAL A 95 -10.96 -29.04 0.92
CA VAL A 95 -9.83 -29.92 1.27
C VAL A 95 -8.57 -29.57 0.48
N LYS A 96 -8.71 -29.22 -0.80
CA LYS A 96 -7.60 -28.75 -1.66
C LYS A 96 -7.02 -27.44 -1.15
N TYR A 97 -7.87 -26.51 -0.72
CA TYR A 97 -7.45 -25.27 -0.06
C TYR A 97 -6.63 -25.57 1.21
N LEU A 98 -7.17 -26.40 2.12
CA LEU A 98 -6.47 -26.77 3.36
C LEU A 98 -5.14 -27.49 3.10
N LYS A 99 -5.04 -28.33 2.06
CA LYS A 99 -3.78 -28.93 1.60
C LYS A 99 -2.76 -27.87 1.18
N LYS A 100 -3.19 -26.84 0.46
CA LYS A 100 -2.33 -25.72 0.04
C LYS A 100 -1.84 -24.93 1.25
N VAL A 101 -2.74 -24.62 2.20
CA VAL A 101 -2.40 -23.92 3.44
C VAL A 101 -1.29 -24.66 4.17
N ARG A 102 -1.40 -25.98 4.37
CA ARG A 102 -0.36 -26.76 5.05
C ARG A 102 0.99 -26.85 4.36
N ARG A 103 1.04 -26.72 3.03
CA ARG A 103 2.32 -26.66 2.31
C ARG A 103 3.03 -25.33 2.48
N THR A 104 2.29 -24.29 2.87
CA THR A 104 2.76 -22.91 2.91
C THR A 104 2.98 -22.43 4.35
N VAL A 105 2.12 -22.86 5.27
CA VAL A 105 2.11 -22.47 6.67
C VAL A 105 2.95 -23.46 7.49
N PRO A 106 3.91 -22.97 8.30
CA PRO A 106 4.68 -23.80 9.23
C PRO A 106 3.79 -24.68 10.12
N GLY A 107 4.18 -25.94 10.31
CA GLY A 107 3.39 -26.93 11.05
C GLY A 107 3.32 -26.71 12.57
N ASP A 108 4.11 -25.79 13.10
CA ASP A 108 4.11 -25.35 14.50
C ASP A 108 3.11 -24.21 14.78
N LEU A 109 2.39 -23.72 13.76
CA LEU A 109 1.28 -22.79 13.92
C LEU A 109 -0.02 -23.53 14.21
N LYS A 110 -0.62 -23.24 15.37
CA LYS A 110 -1.84 -23.91 15.85
C LYS A 110 -2.89 -22.90 16.25
N PHE A 111 -4.15 -23.21 15.94
CA PHE A 111 -5.29 -22.48 16.45
C PHE A 111 -5.55 -22.88 17.91
N VAL A 112 -5.64 -21.88 18.78
CA VAL A 112 -6.07 -22.04 20.16
C VAL A 112 -7.45 -21.43 20.30
N ILE A 113 -8.39 -22.25 20.75
CA ILE A 113 -9.78 -21.86 20.97
C ILE A 113 -9.85 -21.05 22.27
N GLU A 114 -10.31 -19.81 22.19
CA GLU A 114 -10.54 -18.95 23.36
C GLU A 114 -11.92 -19.22 23.97
N ASP A 115 -12.98 -19.25 23.15
CA ASP A 115 -14.35 -19.53 23.58
C ASP A 115 -15.18 -20.14 22.45
N VAL A 116 -16.22 -20.89 22.79
CA VAL A 116 -17.12 -21.55 21.84
C VAL A 116 -18.55 -21.60 22.38
N THR A 117 -19.51 -21.19 21.55
CA THR A 117 -20.93 -21.22 21.89
C THR A 117 -21.43 -22.64 22.07
N ASP A 118 -22.32 -22.85 23.05
CA ASP A 118 -22.96 -24.14 23.34
C ASP A 118 -24.49 -23.95 23.40
N GLY A 119 -25.26 -24.99 23.10
CA GLY A 119 -26.74 -25.01 23.21
C GLY A 119 -27.51 -25.14 21.90
N ASP A 120 -27.03 -24.61 20.77
CA ASP A 120 -27.62 -24.85 19.44
C ASP A 120 -26.85 -25.99 18.73
N PRO A 121 -27.53 -27.05 18.25
CA PRO A 121 -26.86 -28.18 17.61
C PRO A 121 -26.38 -27.86 16.18
N ARG A 122 -26.83 -26.75 15.59
CA ARG A 122 -26.57 -26.38 14.19
C ARG A 122 -25.84 -25.07 14.02
N ALA A 123 -25.83 -24.17 14.99
CA ALA A 123 -25.13 -22.89 14.89
C ALA A 123 -24.05 -22.79 15.97
N VAL A 124 -22.79 -22.62 15.54
CA VAL A 124 -21.65 -22.57 16.46
C VAL A 124 -20.76 -21.39 16.10
N GLY A 125 -20.56 -20.49 17.05
CA GLY A 125 -19.56 -19.43 17.01
C GLY A 125 -18.35 -19.80 17.85
N ILE A 126 -17.17 -19.42 17.40
CA ILE A 126 -15.90 -19.66 18.09
C ILE A 126 -15.00 -18.45 17.98
N THR A 127 -14.24 -18.15 19.03
CA THR A 127 -13.12 -17.20 19.00
C THR A 127 -11.82 -17.95 19.20
N TRP A 128 -10.77 -17.48 18.54
CA TRP A 128 -9.48 -18.16 18.54
C TRP A 128 -8.33 -17.18 18.33
N HIS A 129 -7.14 -17.61 18.69
CA HIS A 129 -5.87 -16.99 18.29
C HIS A 129 -4.93 -18.06 17.76
N VAL A 130 -3.89 -17.66 17.02
CA VAL A 130 -2.86 -18.59 16.57
C VAL A 130 -1.65 -18.50 17.48
N GLU A 131 -1.10 -19.64 17.86
CA GLU A 131 0.17 -19.76 18.56
C GLU A 131 1.22 -20.43 17.67
N CYS A 132 2.48 -20.04 17.86
CA CYS A 132 3.65 -20.62 17.23
C CYS A 132 4.50 -21.33 18.29
N GLY A 133 4.88 -22.58 18.03
CA GLY A 133 5.72 -23.36 18.94
C GLY A 133 5.09 -23.60 20.31
N GLU A 134 5.84 -23.39 21.39
CA GLU A 134 5.40 -23.61 22.77
C GLU A 134 4.67 -22.39 23.34
N GLY A 135 3.47 -22.08 22.82
CA GLY A 135 2.56 -21.11 23.45
C GLY A 135 2.79 -19.63 23.09
N VAL A 136 3.60 -19.34 22.07
CA VAL A 136 3.88 -17.95 21.68
C VAL A 136 2.76 -17.44 20.76
N VAL A 137 1.93 -16.52 21.26
CA VAL A 137 0.85 -15.91 20.47
C VAL A 137 1.41 -15.21 19.24
N PHE A 138 0.95 -15.62 18.05
CA PHE A 138 1.35 -15.01 16.80
C PHE A 138 0.69 -13.62 16.66
N PRO A 139 1.44 -12.55 16.35
CA PRO A 139 0.88 -11.21 16.28
C PRO A 139 -0.17 -11.09 15.18
N PHE A 140 -1.25 -10.35 15.45
CA PHE A 140 -2.36 -10.10 14.51
C PHE A 140 -3.08 -11.37 14.03
N SER A 141 -3.09 -12.42 14.84
CA SER A 141 -3.66 -13.73 14.49
C SER A 141 -4.93 -14.09 15.25
N ARG A 142 -5.59 -13.11 15.89
CA ARG A 142 -6.88 -13.37 16.52
C ARG A 142 -7.96 -13.47 15.44
N GLY A 143 -9.01 -14.22 15.73
CA GLY A 143 -10.12 -14.34 14.81
C GLY A 143 -11.38 -14.89 15.48
N CYS A 144 -12.45 -14.89 14.70
CA CYS A 144 -13.67 -15.58 15.05
C CYS A 144 -14.24 -16.29 13.83
N SER A 145 -14.89 -17.41 14.09
CA SER A 145 -15.48 -18.24 13.05
C SER A 145 -16.93 -18.58 13.39
N PHE A 146 -17.75 -18.68 12.35
CA PHE A 146 -19.16 -19.04 12.46
C PHE A 146 -19.45 -20.24 11.57
N TYR A 147 -20.03 -21.27 12.16
CA TYR A 147 -20.36 -22.53 11.50
C TYR A 147 -21.85 -22.80 11.54
N THR A 148 -22.37 -23.30 10.42
CA THR A 148 -23.71 -23.91 10.34
C THR A 148 -23.57 -25.39 10.00
N LEU A 149 -24.22 -26.24 10.79
CA LEU A 149 -24.24 -27.69 10.60
C LEU A 149 -25.62 -28.17 10.10
N ASN A 150 -25.63 -29.24 9.31
CA ASN A 150 -26.85 -29.95 8.94
C ASN A 150 -27.32 -30.89 10.07
N ALA A 151 -28.45 -31.56 9.87
CA ALA A 151 -29.02 -32.48 10.86
C ALA A 151 -28.12 -33.69 11.17
N GLN A 152 -27.18 -34.01 10.28
CA GLN A 152 -26.20 -35.10 10.40
C GLN A 152 -24.91 -34.65 11.07
N GLY A 153 -24.77 -33.35 11.40
CA GLY A 153 -23.58 -32.81 12.04
C GLY A 153 -22.44 -32.52 11.07
N GLN A 154 -22.75 -32.33 9.79
CA GLN A 154 -21.77 -31.90 8.81
C GLN A 154 -21.85 -30.39 8.63
N ILE A 155 -20.69 -29.75 8.49
CA ILE A 155 -20.53 -28.32 8.27
C ILE A 155 -21.01 -27.99 6.85
N VAL A 156 -22.04 -27.16 6.76
CA VAL A 156 -22.63 -26.68 5.49
C VAL A 156 -22.12 -25.28 5.16
N THR A 157 -21.89 -24.45 6.18
CA THR A 157 -21.28 -23.13 6.00
C THR A 157 -20.22 -22.91 7.05
N ALA A 158 -19.08 -22.37 6.64
CA ALA A 158 -18.05 -21.84 7.52
C ALA A 158 -17.73 -20.41 7.09
N ARG A 159 -17.60 -19.49 8.04
CA ARG A 159 -17.15 -18.13 7.78
C ARG A 159 -16.10 -17.74 8.80
N ASP A 160 -14.91 -17.42 8.31
CA ASP A 160 -13.76 -17.08 9.14
C ASP A 160 -13.42 -15.59 8.99
N LEU A 161 -13.30 -14.91 10.12
CA LEU A 161 -12.92 -13.50 10.22
C LEU A 161 -11.58 -13.42 10.95
N VAL A 162 -10.55 -13.05 10.20
CA VAL A 162 -9.19 -12.91 10.73
C VAL A 162 -8.90 -11.44 11.04
N GLU A 163 -8.20 -11.18 12.14
CA GLU A 163 -7.72 -9.86 12.50
C GLU A 163 -6.91 -9.23 11.35
N SER A 164 -7.28 -8.00 10.97
CA SER A 164 -6.53 -7.25 9.96
C SER A 164 -5.16 -6.84 10.51
N VAL A 165 -4.11 -7.12 9.73
CA VAL A 165 -2.72 -6.67 10.00
C VAL A 165 -2.65 -5.13 10.07
N MET A 166 -3.53 -4.44 9.32
CA MET A 166 -3.71 -3.00 9.42
C MET A 166 -4.81 -2.68 10.42
N LYS A 167 -4.45 -2.00 11.52
CA LYS A 167 -5.37 -1.44 12.51
C LYS A 167 -5.45 0.09 12.33
N PRO A 168 -6.20 0.61 11.35
CA PRO A 168 -6.19 2.05 11.03
C PRO A 168 -6.87 2.93 12.09
N GLY A 169 -7.42 2.32 13.16
CA GLY A 169 -7.71 2.96 14.44
C GLY A 169 -8.37 4.34 14.36
N GLY A 170 -7.85 5.29 15.14
CA GLY A 170 -8.41 6.65 15.26
C GLY A 170 -8.47 7.44 13.95
N ILE A 171 -7.69 7.08 12.93
CA ILE A 171 -7.70 7.74 11.61
C ILE A 171 -8.96 7.35 10.84
N THR A 172 -9.33 6.06 10.82
CA THR A 172 -10.61 5.61 10.22
C THR A 172 -11.80 6.21 10.95
N LEU A 173 -11.75 6.28 12.28
CA LEU A 173 -12.81 6.91 13.09
C LEU A 173 -12.94 8.41 12.80
N LYS A 174 -11.83 9.14 12.68
CA LYS A 174 -11.83 10.55 12.28
C LYS A 174 -12.32 10.74 10.85
N MET A 175 -11.85 9.94 9.89
CA MET A 175 -12.34 9.97 8.51
C MET A 175 -13.83 9.67 8.45
N LEU A 176 -14.31 8.66 9.17
CA LEU A 176 -15.73 8.33 9.26
C LEU A 176 -16.51 9.50 9.85
N GLY A 177 -16.05 10.12 10.93
CA GLY A 177 -16.65 11.32 11.52
C GLY A 177 -16.69 12.50 10.55
N THR A 178 -15.65 12.68 9.74
CA THR A 178 -15.53 13.78 8.76
C THR A 178 -16.41 13.52 7.52
N LEU A 179 -16.57 12.25 7.12
CA LEU A 179 -17.41 11.82 6.01
C LEU A 179 -18.89 11.65 6.41
N THR A 180 -19.18 11.52 7.71
CA THR A 180 -20.55 11.34 8.23
C THR A 180 -21.54 12.41 7.74
N PRO A 181 -21.22 13.72 7.72
CA PRO A 181 -22.12 14.74 7.17
C PRO A 181 -22.41 14.55 5.67
N VAL A 182 -21.41 14.08 4.92
CA VAL A 182 -21.52 13.83 3.48
C VAL A 182 -22.36 12.58 3.22
N ILE A 183 -22.09 11.49 3.94
CA ILE A 183 -22.86 10.23 3.88
C ILE A 183 -24.32 10.48 4.27
N ARG A 184 -24.58 11.29 5.31
CA ARG A 184 -25.94 11.66 5.73
C ARG A 184 -26.69 12.50 4.68
N ARG A 185 -25.99 13.36 3.93
CA ARG A 185 -26.58 14.13 2.82
C ARG A 185 -26.89 13.28 1.59
N LEU A 186 -26.10 12.24 1.35
CA LEU A 186 -26.25 11.32 0.23
C LEU A 186 -27.34 10.25 0.46
N GLY A 187 -27.82 10.07 1.70
CA GLY A 187 -28.95 9.19 2.02
C GLY A 187 -28.73 7.73 1.59
N PRO A 188 -29.77 6.95 1.27
CA PRO A 188 -29.65 5.56 0.78
C PRO A 188 -28.84 5.40 -0.51
N ALA A 189 -28.52 6.49 -1.21
CA ALA A 189 -27.63 6.50 -2.37
C ALA A 189 -26.14 6.55 -1.99
N ALA A 190 -25.82 6.75 -0.70
CA ALA A 190 -24.49 6.51 -0.13
C ALA A 190 -24.24 5.00 -0.03
N ASP A 191 -24.20 4.33 -1.18
CA ASP A 191 -23.72 2.96 -1.22
C ASP A 191 -22.23 2.96 -0.86
N LEU A 192 -21.89 2.49 0.33
CA LEU A 192 -20.50 2.33 0.77
C LEU A 192 -19.73 1.36 -0.16
N SER A 193 -20.41 0.53 -0.94
CA SER A 193 -19.79 -0.23 -2.03
C SER A 193 -19.24 0.67 -3.14
N ALA A 194 -19.78 1.88 -3.32
CA ALA A 194 -19.22 2.90 -4.20
C ALA A 194 -17.89 3.46 -3.66
N LEU A 195 -17.64 3.44 -2.34
CA LEU A 195 -16.31 3.74 -1.79
C LEU A 195 -15.27 2.70 -2.26
N LYS A 196 -15.66 1.43 -2.46
CA LYS A 196 -14.77 0.42 -3.06
C LYS A 196 -14.42 0.74 -4.52
N LYS A 197 -15.25 1.54 -5.20
CA LYS A 197 -14.99 2.03 -6.57
C LYS A 197 -14.16 3.30 -6.60
N LEU A 198 -13.95 3.97 -5.45
CA LEU A 198 -13.14 5.17 -5.41
C LEU A 198 -11.66 4.81 -5.55
N PRO A 199 -10.92 5.49 -6.42
CA PRO A 199 -9.51 5.21 -6.64
C PRO A 199 -8.66 5.84 -5.53
N LEU A 200 -8.79 5.31 -4.30
CA LEU A 200 -8.23 5.94 -3.10
C LEU A 200 -6.72 6.16 -3.20
N ALA A 201 -5.98 5.22 -3.80
CA ALA A 201 -4.55 5.37 -4.04
C ALA A 201 -4.25 6.55 -4.98
N SER A 202 -4.91 6.62 -6.14
CA SER A 202 -4.78 7.75 -7.07
C SER A 202 -5.17 9.08 -6.43
N ALA A 203 -6.28 9.11 -5.70
CA ALA A 203 -6.76 10.29 -4.99
C ALA A 203 -5.77 10.77 -3.92
N ALA A 204 -5.15 9.84 -3.18
CA ALA A 204 -4.12 10.16 -2.20
C ALA A 204 -2.88 10.76 -2.85
N VAL A 205 -2.42 10.23 -3.99
CA VAL A 205 -1.26 10.78 -4.71
C VAL A 205 -1.59 12.15 -5.33
N TRP A 206 -2.80 12.37 -5.84
CA TRP A 206 -3.26 13.70 -6.29
C TRP A 206 -3.34 14.71 -5.14
N ALA A 207 -3.85 14.30 -3.98
CA ALA A 207 -3.86 15.15 -2.79
C ALA A 207 -2.43 15.50 -2.34
N PHE A 208 -1.52 14.52 -2.39
CA PHE A 208 -0.11 14.75 -2.16
C PHE A 208 0.49 15.73 -3.17
N TYR A 209 0.14 15.61 -4.46
CA TYR A 209 0.59 16.55 -5.50
C TYR A 209 0.11 17.99 -5.26
N VAL A 210 -1.15 18.17 -4.85
CA VAL A 210 -1.70 19.48 -4.49
C VAL A 210 -0.95 20.05 -3.29
N GLY A 211 -0.71 19.25 -2.25
CA GLY A 211 0.07 19.66 -1.08
C GLY A 211 1.52 20.02 -1.43
N TYR A 212 2.18 19.17 -2.21
CA TYR A 212 3.53 19.39 -2.74
C TYR A 212 3.61 20.69 -3.53
N SER A 213 2.70 20.91 -4.47
CA SER A 213 2.68 22.13 -5.31
C SER A 213 2.38 23.37 -4.48
N ALA A 214 1.43 23.28 -3.55
CA ALA A 214 1.08 24.38 -2.66
C ALA A 214 2.25 24.76 -1.72
N HIS A 215 3.03 23.77 -1.24
CA HIS A 215 4.14 24.03 -0.33
C HIS A 215 5.43 24.43 -1.06
N ILE A 216 5.87 23.63 -2.03
CA ILE A 216 7.16 23.79 -2.72
C ILE A 216 7.05 24.87 -3.80
N MET A 217 6.07 24.79 -4.70
CA MET A 217 6.04 25.66 -5.88
C MET A 217 5.47 27.05 -5.56
N LEU A 218 4.34 27.09 -4.85
CA LEU A 218 3.55 28.32 -4.67
C LEU A 218 3.69 28.93 -3.27
N GLY A 219 4.09 28.15 -2.28
CA GLY A 219 4.12 28.57 -0.87
C GLY A 219 5.36 29.40 -0.53
N SER A 220 5.19 30.30 0.43
CA SER A 220 6.29 31.10 1.01
C SER A 220 6.96 30.44 2.22
N SER A 221 6.46 29.30 2.70
CA SER A 221 6.96 28.63 3.90
C SER A 221 8.18 27.76 3.67
N ALA A 222 8.41 27.30 2.43
CA ALA A 222 9.60 26.55 2.09
C ALA A 222 10.81 27.50 1.86
N PRO A 223 12.07 27.04 1.96
CA PRO A 223 13.28 27.86 1.77
C PRO A 223 13.47 28.54 0.40
N GLY A 224 13.74 29.84 0.38
CA GLY A 224 13.81 30.63 -0.85
C GLY A 224 12.44 31.13 -1.35
N VAL A 225 12.43 31.82 -2.49
CA VAL A 225 11.22 32.46 -3.02
C VAL A 225 10.37 31.51 -3.88
N PRO A 226 9.03 31.68 -3.93
CA PRO A 226 8.15 30.85 -4.77
C PRO A 226 8.49 30.91 -6.27
N VAL A 227 7.97 29.94 -7.03
CA VAL A 227 8.25 29.81 -8.48
C VAL A 227 7.90 31.06 -9.28
N TYR A 228 6.80 31.73 -8.95
CA TYR A 228 6.33 32.94 -9.65
C TYR A 228 7.14 34.21 -9.32
N ALA A 229 8.00 34.13 -8.30
CA ALA A 229 8.85 35.23 -7.85
C ALA A 229 10.35 34.86 -7.94
N THR A 230 10.68 33.79 -8.68
CA THR A 230 12.06 33.30 -8.80
C THR A 230 12.91 34.33 -9.55
N PRO A 231 14.07 34.74 -9.00
CA PRO A 231 14.94 35.71 -9.67
C PRO A 231 15.51 35.14 -10.97
N PRO A 232 15.74 35.98 -11.99
CA PRO A 232 16.32 35.53 -13.26
C PRO A 232 17.67 34.82 -13.12
N GLU A 233 18.44 35.16 -12.08
CA GLU A 233 19.75 34.58 -11.80
C GLU A 233 19.64 33.08 -11.48
N VAL A 234 18.63 32.70 -10.69
CA VAL A 234 18.37 31.29 -10.34
C VAL A 234 17.95 30.49 -11.57
N LEU A 235 17.12 31.08 -12.44
CA LEU A 235 16.72 30.44 -13.71
C LEU A 235 17.90 30.30 -14.67
N THR A 236 18.81 31.27 -14.65
CA THR A 236 20.03 31.26 -15.47
C THR A 236 21.01 30.19 -14.98
N GLU A 237 21.18 30.03 -13.67
CA GLU A 237 21.99 28.96 -13.07
C GLU A 237 21.47 27.58 -13.49
N VAL A 238 20.16 27.31 -13.32
CA VAL A 238 19.53 26.04 -13.75
C VAL A 238 19.69 25.81 -15.25
N PHE A 239 19.61 26.86 -16.07
CA PHE A 239 19.86 26.77 -17.50
C PHE A 239 21.33 26.42 -17.81
N TYR A 240 22.30 27.02 -17.11
CA TYR A 240 23.72 26.69 -17.27
C TYR A 240 24.06 25.27 -16.82
N GLU A 241 23.48 24.81 -15.72
CA GLU A 241 23.57 23.40 -15.28
C GLU A 241 23.01 22.46 -16.35
N SER A 242 21.90 22.86 -17.01
CA SER A 242 21.32 22.12 -18.12
C SER A 242 22.22 22.07 -19.36
N LEU A 243 23.03 23.10 -19.63
CA LEU A 243 24.04 23.06 -20.69
C LEU A 243 25.16 22.06 -20.36
N ASN A 244 25.44 21.83 -19.08
CA ASN A 244 26.42 20.87 -18.60
C ASN A 244 25.80 19.51 -18.23
N PHE A 245 24.64 19.18 -18.80
CA PHE A 245 23.94 17.93 -18.55
C PHE A 245 24.85 16.70 -18.75
N PHE A 246 24.85 15.84 -17.74
CA PHE A 246 25.70 14.65 -17.57
C PHE A 246 27.19 14.89 -17.79
N TYR A 247 27.65 16.14 -17.59
CA TYR A 247 29.02 16.58 -17.82
C TYR A 247 29.50 16.38 -19.28
N VAL A 248 28.58 16.06 -20.20
CA VAL A 248 28.91 15.75 -21.60
C VAL A 248 29.53 16.97 -22.27
N ASN A 249 28.90 18.13 -22.13
CA ASN A 249 29.38 19.37 -22.73
C ASN A 249 30.73 19.81 -22.14
N ILE A 250 30.96 19.59 -20.85
CA ILE A 250 32.24 19.86 -20.19
C ILE A 250 33.35 18.97 -20.79
N GLY A 251 33.07 17.67 -20.93
CA GLY A 251 34.01 16.72 -21.54
C GLY A 251 34.31 17.03 -23.01
N LEU A 252 33.28 17.37 -23.80
CA LEU A 252 33.45 17.80 -25.19
C LEU A 252 34.29 19.08 -25.29
N SER A 253 34.03 20.06 -24.43
CA SER A 253 34.79 21.31 -24.38
C SER A 253 36.26 21.07 -24.04
N ALA A 254 36.55 20.14 -23.13
CA ALA A 254 37.92 19.73 -22.81
C ALA A 254 38.65 19.06 -24.00
N LEU A 255 37.91 18.50 -24.96
CA LEU A 255 38.42 17.97 -26.23
C LEU A 255 38.46 19.00 -27.37
N GLY A 256 38.13 20.26 -27.09
CA GLY A 256 38.06 21.34 -28.08
C GLY A 256 36.77 21.35 -28.92
N ILE A 257 35.74 20.60 -28.53
CA ILE A 257 34.44 20.51 -29.22
C ILE A 257 33.39 21.21 -28.34
N SER A 258 32.93 22.41 -28.71
CA SER A 258 31.93 23.15 -27.91
C SER A 258 30.71 23.51 -28.77
N PRO A 259 29.74 22.58 -28.94
CA PRO A 259 28.54 22.84 -29.74
C PRO A 259 27.62 23.87 -29.08
N VAL A 260 27.69 23.97 -27.75
CA VAL A 260 27.04 25.01 -26.94
C VAL A 260 28.07 25.56 -25.93
N PRO A 261 27.84 26.75 -25.33
CA PRO A 261 28.72 27.28 -24.30
C PRO A 261 28.82 26.33 -23.10
N SER A 262 30.04 26.01 -22.67
CA SER A 262 30.25 25.34 -21.38
C SER A 262 30.50 26.40 -20.32
N VAL A 263 29.48 26.69 -19.52
CA VAL A 263 29.51 27.75 -18.50
C VAL A 263 29.79 27.11 -17.13
N PRO A 264 30.86 27.51 -16.41
CA PRO A 264 31.13 26.99 -15.07
C PRO A 264 30.02 27.35 -14.07
N CYS A 265 29.54 26.35 -13.32
CA CYS A 265 28.57 26.46 -12.25
C CYS A 265 29.18 26.09 -10.88
N PRO A 266 28.55 26.42 -9.74
CA PRO A 266 28.98 25.91 -8.45
C PRO A 266 29.01 24.36 -8.43
N PRO A 267 30.12 23.70 -8.05
CA PRO A 267 30.27 22.25 -8.17
C PRO A 267 29.21 21.44 -7.42
N VAL A 268 28.78 21.92 -6.25
CA VAL A 268 27.76 21.24 -5.44
C VAL A 268 26.40 21.27 -6.13
N SER A 269 26.01 22.41 -6.70
CA SER A 269 24.72 22.55 -7.41
C SER A 269 24.69 21.73 -8.69
N GLU A 270 25.74 21.84 -9.51
CA GLU A 270 25.89 21.06 -10.74
C GLU A 270 25.94 19.54 -10.46
N ALA A 271 26.51 19.13 -9.32
CA ALA A 271 26.49 17.74 -8.87
C ALA A 271 25.10 17.25 -8.47
N VAL A 272 24.37 18.02 -7.66
CA VAL A 272 22.99 17.68 -7.27
C VAL A 272 22.11 17.56 -8.51
N PHE A 273 22.18 18.55 -9.40
CA PHE A 273 21.42 18.56 -10.66
C PHE A 273 21.66 17.29 -11.49
N ASN A 274 22.92 16.94 -11.75
CA ASN A 274 23.25 15.78 -12.56
C ASN A 274 22.94 14.44 -11.87
N PHE A 275 23.11 14.37 -10.55
CA PHE A 275 22.79 13.18 -9.77
C PHE A 275 21.28 12.86 -9.81
N VAL A 276 20.43 13.86 -9.60
CA VAL A 276 18.97 13.68 -9.65
C VAL A 276 18.53 13.27 -11.06
N ASN A 277 19.08 13.91 -12.10
CA ASN A 277 18.79 13.55 -13.48
C ASN A 277 19.26 12.14 -13.86
N ALA A 278 20.41 11.70 -13.34
CA ALA A 278 20.87 10.32 -13.49
C ALA A 278 19.88 9.34 -12.83
N TRP A 279 19.27 9.72 -11.72
CA TRP A 279 18.21 8.94 -11.10
C TRP A 279 16.93 8.90 -11.95
N SER A 280 16.50 10.05 -12.47
CA SER A 280 15.36 10.15 -13.40
C SER A 280 15.54 9.29 -14.64
N LEU A 281 16.78 9.21 -15.17
CA LEU A 281 17.12 8.38 -16.33
C LEU A 281 16.74 6.91 -16.07
N MET A 282 17.09 6.38 -14.90
CA MET A 282 16.84 4.98 -14.52
C MET A 282 15.36 4.61 -14.45
N ALA A 283 14.46 5.58 -14.27
CA ALA A 283 13.02 5.30 -14.16
C ALA A 283 12.44 4.71 -15.44
N LEU A 284 12.93 5.11 -16.63
CA LEU A 284 12.33 4.73 -17.91
C LEU A 284 12.20 3.21 -18.14
N PRO A 285 13.25 2.37 -17.96
CA PRO A 285 13.12 0.92 -18.09
C PRO A 285 11.99 0.33 -17.24
N TYR A 286 11.85 0.76 -15.98
CA TYR A 286 10.80 0.28 -15.09
C TYR A 286 9.42 0.80 -15.49
N MET A 287 9.31 2.07 -15.87
CA MET A 287 8.05 2.65 -16.32
C MET A 287 7.53 1.95 -17.59
N LEU A 288 8.41 1.53 -18.49
CA LEU A 288 8.05 0.78 -19.70
C LEU A 288 7.69 -0.68 -19.41
N ALA A 289 8.35 -1.29 -18.41
CA ALA A 289 8.08 -2.64 -17.97
C ALA A 289 6.79 -2.77 -17.13
N ASP A 290 6.38 -1.68 -16.48
CA ASP A 290 5.23 -1.62 -15.58
C ASP A 290 3.90 -1.75 -16.32
N GLY A 291 3.14 -2.79 -16.01
CA GLY A 291 1.85 -3.07 -16.63
C GLY A 291 0.80 -1.99 -16.35
N ARG A 292 0.85 -1.37 -15.16
CA ARG A 292 -0.06 -0.29 -14.74
C ARG A 292 0.16 1.02 -15.51
N SER A 293 1.33 1.20 -16.11
CA SER A 293 1.68 2.38 -16.90
C SER A 293 1.19 2.30 -18.35
N ARG A 294 0.82 1.12 -18.84
CA ARG A 294 0.40 0.93 -20.25
C ARG A 294 -0.82 1.77 -20.64
N LYS A 295 -1.75 2.02 -19.70
CA LYS A 295 -2.92 2.88 -19.92
C LYS A 295 -2.58 4.34 -20.19
N LEU A 296 -1.34 4.77 -19.88
CA LEU A 296 -0.88 6.15 -20.07
C LEU A 296 -0.37 6.40 -21.48
N GLY A 297 -1.05 5.87 -22.50
CA GLY A 297 -0.67 6.02 -23.91
C GLY A 297 0.40 5.04 -24.40
N GLY A 298 0.52 3.87 -23.76
CA GLY A 298 1.52 2.85 -24.09
C GLY A 298 2.95 3.36 -23.96
N ALA A 299 3.88 2.74 -24.68
CA ALA A 299 5.30 3.11 -24.61
C ALA A 299 5.56 4.59 -24.97
N LYS A 300 4.85 5.15 -25.97
CA LYS A 300 5.03 6.55 -26.38
C LYS A 300 4.60 7.53 -25.31
N GLY A 301 3.43 7.31 -24.70
CA GLY A 301 2.94 8.18 -23.63
C GLY A 301 3.78 8.06 -22.35
N VAL A 302 4.26 6.86 -22.03
CA VAL A 302 5.22 6.65 -20.93
C VAL A 302 6.53 7.40 -21.17
N VAL A 303 7.08 7.34 -22.39
CA VAL A 303 8.28 8.14 -22.75
C VAL A 303 8.00 9.63 -22.63
N ALA A 304 6.83 10.12 -23.02
CA ALA A 304 6.47 11.52 -22.87
C ALA A 304 6.43 11.95 -21.38
N TRP A 305 5.83 11.13 -20.50
CA TRP A 305 5.87 11.34 -19.05
C TRP A 305 7.29 11.36 -18.52
N TRP A 306 8.10 10.37 -18.90
CA TRP A 306 9.50 10.29 -18.51
C TRP A 306 10.31 11.50 -18.97
N THR A 307 10.10 12.00 -20.20
CA THR A 307 10.74 13.24 -20.67
C THR A 307 10.35 14.42 -19.77
N GLY A 308 9.07 14.55 -19.39
CA GLY A 308 8.64 15.55 -18.41
C GLY A 308 9.35 15.40 -17.05
N ILE A 309 9.55 14.16 -16.59
CA ILE A 309 10.28 13.84 -15.36
C ILE A 309 11.77 14.21 -15.47
N MET A 310 12.40 14.01 -16.63
CA MET A 310 13.79 14.41 -16.85
C MET A 310 13.98 15.92 -16.70
N PHE A 311 13.03 16.74 -17.16
CA PHE A 311 13.18 18.21 -17.09
C PHE A 311 12.63 18.84 -15.82
N LEU A 312 11.56 18.27 -15.26
CA LEU A 312 10.78 18.88 -14.18
C LEU A 312 10.43 17.90 -13.06
N THR A 313 11.18 16.80 -12.95
CA THR A 313 11.21 15.87 -11.80
C THR A 313 9.81 15.59 -11.23
N ASN A 314 9.52 15.97 -9.99
CA ASN A 314 8.27 15.67 -9.30
C ASN A 314 7.05 16.46 -9.77
N VAL A 315 7.23 17.54 -10.54
CA VAL A 315 6.11 18.21 -11.23
C VAL A 315 5.44 17.23 -12.20
N PHE A 316 6.20 16.33 -12.83
CA PHE A 316 5.65 15.29 -13.71
C PHE A 316 5.61 13.91 -13.06
N TYR A 317 6.53 13.59 -12.16
CA TYR A 317 6.60 12.26 -11.54
C TYR A 317 5.36 11.98 -10.69
N ILE A 318 4.94 12.92 -9.86
CA ILE A 318 3.80 12.71 -8.95
C ILE A 318 2.49 12.57 -9.76
N PRO A 319 2.17 13.43 -10.74
CA PRO A 319 1.01 13.22 -11.61
C PRO A 319 1.07 11.90 -12.39
N TYR A 320 2.25 11.50 -12.88
CA TYR A 320 2.44 10.19 -13.50
C TYR A 320 2.07 9.06 -12.53
N LEU A 321 2.56 9.09 -11.29
CA LEU A 321 2.22 8.09 -10.26
C LEU A 321 0.74 8.12 -9.89
N ALA A 322 0.12 9.29 -9.84
CA ALA A 322 -1.30 9.44 -9.56
C ALA A 322 -2.14 8.77 -10.65
N GLN A 323 -1.77 8.96 -11.92
CA GLN A 323 -2.44 8.33 -13.05
C GLN A 323 -2.13 6.84 -13.17
N ARG A 324 -0.89 6.42 -12.87
CA ARG A 324 -0.52 5.01 -12.75
C ARG A 324 -1.38 4.26 -11.73
N ALA A 325 -1.64 4.90 -10.58
CA ALA A 325 -2.47 4.36 -9.50
C ALA A 325 -3.98 4.42 -9.77
N ALA A 326 -4.42 5.07 -10.86
CA ALA A 326 -5.83 5.09 -11.24
C ALA A 326 -6.30 3.69 -11.67
N PRO A 327 -7.59 3.35 -11.53
CA PRO A 327 -8.12 2.07 -11.98
C PRO A 327 -7.97 1.93 -13.49
N GLU A 328 -7.91 0.68 -13.97
CA GLU A 328 -7.90 0.45 -15.40
C GLU A 328 -9.22 0.91 -16.05
N PRO A 329 -9.18 1.44 -17.29
CA PRO A 329 -10.39 1.78 -18.01
C PRO A 329 -11.30 0.55 -18.15
N PRO A 330 -12.59 0.64 -17.80
CA PRO A 330 -13.51 -0.49 -17.94
C PRO A 330 -13.75 -0.82 -19.41
N ALA A 331 -13.92 -2.10 -19.73
CA ALA A 331 -14.16 -2.56 -21.10
C ALA A 331 -15.50 -2.06 -21.68
N THR A 332 -16.50 -1.86 -20.82
CA THR A 332 -17.82 -1.30 -21.16
C THR A 332 -18.28 -0.33 -20.07
N PRO A 333 -19.09 0.70 -20.42
CA PRO A 333 -19.63 1.63 -19.44
C PRO A 333 -20.42 0.91 -18.33
N GLY A 334 -20.02 1.12 -17.07
CA GLY A 334 -20.67 0.51 -15.89
C GLY A 334 -20.05 -0.81 -15.43
N ALA A 335 -19.12 -1.41 -16.20
CA ALA A 335 -18.35 -2.57 -15.74
C ALA A 335 -17.32 -2.18 -14.66
N LEU A 336 -16.96 -3.14 -13.82
CA LEU A 336 -15.86 -2.96 -12.87
C LEU A 336 -14.52 -2.85 -13.63
N PRO A 337 -13.58 -2.01 -13.16
CA PRO A 337 -12.22 -1.96 -13.70
C PRO A 337 -11.59 -3.35 -13.72
N PRO A 338 -10.98 -3.78 -14.84
CA PRO A 338 -10.24 -5.03 -14.86
C PRO A 338 -8.98 -4.94 -13.98
N GLN A 339 -8.40 -6.09 -13.66
CA GLN A 339 -7.09 -6.14 -13.00
C GLN A 339 -6.01 -5.52 -13.91
N PRO A 340 -5.01 -4.82 -13.34
CA PRO A 340 -3.93 -4.26 -14.12
C PRO A 340 -3.15 -5.35 -14.87
N PRO A 341 -2.64 -5.04 -16.08
CA PRO A 341 -1.76 -5.96 -16.79
C PRO A 341 -0.54 -6.34 -15.93
N ALA A 342 -0.05 -7.57 -16.08
CA ALA A 342 1.19 -7.99 -15.45
C ALA A 342 2.40 -7.21 -15.99
N ASN A 343 3.39 -7.00 -15.12
CA ASN A 343 4.68 -6.41 -15.47
C ASN A 343 5.39 -7.29 -16.50
N SER A 344 6.03 -6.66 -17.49
CA SER A 344 6.90 -7.35 -18.44
C SER A 344 8.35 -7.36 -17.93
N PRO A 345 9.21 -8.26 -18.43
CA PRO A 345 10.65 -8.19 -18.16
C PRO A 345 11.23 -6.83 -18.52
N LEU A 346 12.31 -6.44 -17.83
CA LEU A 346 13.03 -5.21 -18.17
C LEU A 346 13.58 -5.28 -19.61
N PRO A 347 13.64 -4.15 -20.33
CA PRO A 347 14.22 -4.10 -21.66
C PRO A 347 15.69 -4.55 -21.67
N TRP A 348 16.14 -5.16 -22.78
CA TRP A 348 17.52 -5.64 -22.93
C TRP A 348 18.59 -4.55 -22.78
N TRP A 349 18.23 -3.29 -23.00
CA TRP A 349 19.11 -2.12 -22.86
C TRP A 349 19.07 -1.50 -21.46
N ALA A 350 18.26 -2.03 -20.53
CA ALA A 350 18.19 -1.58 -19.14
C ALA A 350 19.57 -1.52 -18.44
N PRO A 351 20.51 -2.47 -18.65
CA PRO A 351 21.85 -2.38 -18.08
C PRO A 351 22.62 -1.12 -18.50
N ALA A 352 22.44 -0.64 -19.74
CA ALA A 352 23.11 0.57 -20.21
C ALA A 352 22.62 1.81 -19.45
N PHE A 353 21.32 1.88 -19.15
CA PHE A 353 20.73 2.96 -18.34
C PHE A 353 21.27 2.92 -16.90
N GLY A 354 21.31 1.73 -16.29
CA GLY A 354 21.89 1.56 -14.96
C GLY A 354 23.37 1.94 -14.88
N ALA A 355 24.18 1.49 -15.85
CA ALA A 355 25.62 1.79 -15.91
C ALA A 355 25.90 3.28 -16.17
N THR A 356 25.14 3.89 -17.09
CA THR A 356 25.25 5.33 -17.38
C THR A 356 24.93 6.14 -16.14
N SER A 357 23.79 5.87 -15.50
CA SER A 357 23.38 6.59 -14.29
C SER A 357 24.35 6.39 -13.14
N LEU A 358 24.85 5.17 -12.92
CA LEU A 358 25.85 4.91 -11.87
C LEU A 358 27.13 5.73 -12.12
N THR A 359 27.60 5.77 -13.37
CA THR A 359 28.80 6.53 -13.75
C THR A 359 28.59 8.02 -13.50
N VAL A 360 27.47 8.59 -13.95
CA VAL A 360 27.14 10.00 -13.73
C VAL A 360 26.99 10.29 -12.24
N GLY A 361 26.32 9.42 -11.47
CA GLY A 361 26.13 9.63 -10.03
C GLY A 361 27.44 9.58 -9.23
N LEU A 362 28.33 8.63 -9.53
CA LEU A 362 29.66 8.58 -8.91
C LEU A 362 30.52 9.79 -9.31
N LEU A 363 30.44 10.20 -10.59
CA LEU A 363 31.10 11.41 -11.06
C LEU A 363 30.55 12.65 -10.33
N SER A 364 29.23 12.77 -10.13
CA SER A 364 28.61 13.87 -9.38
C SER A 364 29.08 13.93 -7.94
N ILE A 365 29.23 12.78 -7.27
CA ILE A 365 29.81 12.74 -5.91
C ILE A 365 31.24 13.26 -5.92
N GLY A 366 32.08 12.77 -6.85
CA GLY A 366 33.45 13.27 -7.00
C GLY A 366 33.50 14.76 -7.36
N TRP A 367 32.58 15.21 -8.20
CA TRP A 367 32.46 16.59 -8.66
C TRP A 367 32.13 17.54 -7.52
N ALA A 368 31.14 17.18 -6.70
CA ALA A 368 30.77 17.93 -5.50
C ALA A 368 31.96 18.08 -4.54
N LEU A 369 32.80 17.05 -4.41
CA LEU A 369 33.89 17.01 -3.44
C LEU A 369 35.17 17.73 -3.92
N ALA A 370 35.50 17.64 -5.21
CA ALA A 370 36.85 17.99 -5.69
C ALA A 370 36.90 18.82 -6.98
N ALA A 371 35.82 18.90 -7.77
CA ALA A 371 35.87 19.65 -9.02
C ALA A 371 35.92 21.16 -8.79
N ARG A 372 36.65 21.87 -9.67
CA ARG A 372 36.82 23.34 -9.65
C ARG A 372 37.36 23.84 -8.30
N PRO A 373 38.68 23.70 -8.05
CA PRO A 373 39.30 24.11 -6.77
C PRO A 373 39.13 25.60 -6.47
N GLU A 374 38.85 26.44 -7.47
CA GLU A 374 38.52 27.86 -7.32
C GLU A 374 37.24 28.13 -6.50
N TYR A 375 36.37 27.13 -6.30
CA TYR A 375 35.19 27.20 -5.42
C TYR A 375 35.46 26.80 -3.96
N GLY A 376 36.73 26.61 -3.59
CA GLY A 376 37.13 26.29 -2.22
C GLY A 376 37.14 24.81 -1.89
N GLY A 377 37.47 24.52 -0.64
CA GLY A 377 37.59 23.18 -0.08
C GLY A 377 36.26 22.62 0.44
N LEU A 378 36.34 21.54 1.21
CA LEU A 378 35.16 20.83 1.71
C LEU A 378 34.31 21.69 2.68
N ALA A 379 34.94 22.56 3.46
CA ALA A 379 34.24 23.43 4.40
C ALA A 379 33.40 24.48 3.65
N GLU A 380 33.98 25.13 2.64
CA GLU A 380 33.29 26.11 1.80
C GLU A 380 32.14 25.47 1.02
N ARG A 381 32.35 24.25 0.52
CA ARG A 381 31.31 23.47 -0.18
C ARG A 381 30.14 23.10 0.73
N LEU A 382 30.42 22.71 1.97
CA LEU A 382 29.37 22.44 2.95
C LEU A 382 28.61 23.71 3.33
N SER A 383 29.31 24.83 3.53
CA SER A 383 28.68 26.13 3.77
C SER A 383 27.78 26.54 2.61
N TYR A 384 28.27 26.43 1.37
CA TYR A 384 27.48 26.68 0.16
C TYR A 384 26.24 25.77 0.12
N PHE A 385 26.39 24.47 0.38
CA PHE A 385 25.24 23.55 0.42
C PHE A 385 24.17 24.01 1.40
N VAL A 386 24.56 24.33 2.64
CA VAL A 386 23.63 24.73 3.70
C VAL A 386 22.97 26.07 3.37
N GLU A 387 23.75 27.05 2.90
CA GLU A 387 23.24 28.37 2.53
C GLU A 387 22.25 28.26 1.36
N THR A 388 22.64 27.58 0.29
CA THR A 388 21.82 27.40 -0.92
C THR A 388 20.55 26.59 -0.61
N PHE A 389 20.62 25.55 0.23
CA PHE A 389 19.43 24.81 0.69
C PHE A 389 18.42 25.70 1.43
N ASN A 390 18.90 26.69 2.19
CA ASN A 390 18.02 27.57 2.98
C ASN A 390 17.55 28.82 2.23
N SER A 391 18.14 29.15 1.08
CA SER A 391 17.90 30.39 0.35
C SER A 391 17.41 30.21 -1.09
N ASN A 392 17.70 29.08 -1.73
CA ASN A 392 17.36 28.82 -3.13
C ASN A 392 16.26 27.74 -3.24
N ARG A 393 15.10 28.14 -3.77
CA ARG A 393 13.92 27.28 -3.95
C ARG A 393 14.18 26.11 -4.89
N ALA A 394 14.87 26.33 -6.00
CA ALA A 394 15.13 25.30 -6.99
C ALA A 394 16.07 24.22 -6.43
N PHE A 395 17.15 24.64 -5.79
CA PHE A 395 18.08 23.73 -5.12
C PHE A 395 17.39 22.95 -3.99
N TYR A 396 16.62 23.64 -3.14
CA TYR A 396 15.81 22.99 -2.10
C TYR A 396 14.85 21.93 -2.70
N ALA A 397 14.17 22.26 -3.81
CA ALA A 397 13.28 21.33 -4.49
C ALA A 397 14.02 20.08 -5.00
N PHE A 398 15.22 20.21 -5.59
CA PHE A 398 16.02 19.06 -6.02
C PHE A 398 16.40 18.12 -4.87
N ILE A 399 16.71 18.67 -3.68
CA ILE A 399 17.02 17.86 -2.50
C ILE A 399 15.77 17.14 -1.98
N VAL A 400 14.63 17.84 -1.89
CA VAL A 400 13.34 17.22 -1.53
C VAL A 400 12.97 16.13 -2.53
N ASP A 401 13.17 16.39 -3.82
CA ASP A 401 12.87 15.47 -4.90
C ASP A 401 13.72 14.21 -4.80
N SER A 402 15.00 14.33 -4.48
CA SER A 402 15.89 13.20 -4.20
C SER A 402 15.34 12.31 -3.09
N GLY A 403 14.82 12.92 -2.01
CA GLY A 403 14.18 12.18 -0.92
C GLY A 403 12.91 11.45 -1.35
N LEU A 404 12.08 12.09 -2.17
CA LEU A 404 10.86 11.47 -2.71
C LEU A 404 11.17 10.36 -3.73
N TYR A 405 12.27 10.47 -4.46
CA TYR A 405 12.71 9.43 -5.39
C TYR A 405 13.04 8.11 -4.69
N CYS A 406 13.49 8.14 -3.43
CA CYS A 406 13.59 6.92 -2.61
C CYS A 406 12.26 6.17 -2.55
N VAL A 407 11.15 6.91 -2.35
CA VAL A 407 9.80 6.36 -2.28
C VAL A 407 9.34 5.89 -3.66
N TRP A 408 9.54 6.69 -4.69
CA TRP A 408 9.12 6.36 -6.06
C TRP A 408 9.87 5.15 -6.61
N GLN A 409 11.17 5.06 -6.36
CA GLN A 409 11.99 3.88 -6.64
C GLN A 409 11.39 2.65 -5.98
N ALA A 410 11.07 2.73 -4.68
CA ALA A 410 10.46 1.61 -3.96
C ALA A 410 9.06 1.25 -4.50
N VAL A 411 8.31 2.19 -5.07
CA VAL A 411 7.00 1.92 -5.69
C VAL A 411 7.14 1.28 -7.08
N LEU A 412 8.12 1.72 -7.89
CA LEU A 412 8.35 1.18 -9.23
C LEU A 412 9.02 -0.20 -9.20
N MET A 413 9.89 -0.43 -8.22
CA MET A 413 10.65 -1.68 -8.06
C MET A 413 9.94 -2.67 -7.14
N GLU A 414 8.61 -2.78 -7.23
CA GLU A 414 7.82 -3.58 -6.26
C GLU A 414 8.21 -5.06 -6.24
N ASP A 415 8.59 -5.60 -7.40
CA ASP A 415 8.99 -7.00 -7.60
C ASP A 415 10.49 -7.24 -7.37
N ALA A 416 11.28 -6.18 -7.16
CA ALA A 416 12.72 -6.30 -6.98
C ALA A 416 13.08 -6.70 -5.53
N PRO A 417 14.20 -7.43 -5.33
CA PRO A 417 14.69 -7.74 -3.98
C PRO A 417 14.89 -6.50 -3.11
N ALA A 418 14.61 -6.62 -1.81
CA ALA A 418 14.67 -5.50 -0.85
C ALA A 418 16.03 -4.77 -0.86
N ARG A 419 17.14 -5.50 -1.04
CA ARG A 419 18.51 -4.95 -1.12
C ARG A 419 18.70 -3.94 -2.27
N TYR A 420 17.92 -4.06 -3.34
CA TYR A 420 17.95 -3.13 -4.47
C TYR A 420 16.83 -2.10 -4.38
N ARG A 421 15.63 -2.55 -3.99
CA ARG A 421 14.44 -1.71 -3.90
C ARG A 421 14.62 -0.54 -2.94
N PHE A 422 15.19 -0.79 -1.76
CA PHE A 422 15.29 0.18 -0.67
C PHE A 422 16.67 0.82 -0.52
N LEU A 423 17.65 0.45 -1.35
CA LEU A 423 18.93 1.15 -1.41
C LEU A 423 18.80 2.30 -2.43
N PRO A 424 18.69 3.57 -1.97
CA PRO A 424 18.36 4.67 -2.87
C PRO A 424 19.44 4.88 -3.91
N PHE A 425 19.03 5.14 -5.16
CA PHE A 425 19.90 5.34 -6.33
C PHE A 425 20.73 4.11 -6.71
N PHE A 426 21.66 3.69 -5.85
CA PHE A 426 22.61 2.61 -6.10
C PHE A 426 21.92 1.24 -6.25
N GLY A 427 20.86 0.99 -5.49
CA GLY A 427 20.10 -0.26 -5.61
C GLY A 427 19.41 -0.38 -6.95
N MET A 428 18.78 0.69 -7.42
CA MET A 428 18.16 0.76 -8.74
C MET A 428 19.18 0.60 -9.87
N ALA A 429 20.33 1.29 -9.75
CA ALA A 429 21.41 1.19 -10.72
C ALA A 429 21.96 -0.24 -10.81
N ALA A 430 22.27 -0.85 -9.65
CA ALA A 430 22.78 -2.22 -9.59
C ALA A 430 21.79 -3.23 -10.18
N HIS A 431 20.50 -3.12 -9.83
CA HIS A 431 19.46 -4.02 -10.35
C HIS A 431 19.30 -3.90 -11.87
N LEU A 432 19.36 -2.67 -12.40
CA LEU A 432 19.34 -2.44 -13.85
C LEU A 432 20.55 -3.06 -14.54
N ILE A 433 21.76 -2.89 -13.98
CA ILE A 433 23.01 -3.44 -14.51
C ILE A 433 22.95 -4.98 -14.60
N MET A 434 22.34 -5.64 -13.61
CA MET A 434 22.18 -7.10 -13.62
C MET A 434 21.01 -7.59 -14.48
N GLY A 435 20.28 -6.69 -15.15
CA GLY A 435 19.16 -7.04 -16.03
C GLY A 435 17.87 -7.42 -15.29
N GLY A 436 17.72 -7.02 -14.03
CA GLY A 436 16.50 -7.25 -13.24
C GLY A 436 16.29 -8.68 -12.75
N ARG A 437 17.36 -9.44 -12.54
CA ARG A 437 17.29 -10.84 -12.07
C ARG A 437 16.66 -10.91 -10.66
N PRO A 438 15.69 -11.82 -10.43
CA PRO A 438 15.07 -12.00 -9.13
C PRO A 438 15.98 -12.71 -8.12
N LYS A 439 15.62 -12.62 -6.83
CA LYS A 439 16.37 -13.13 -5.66
C LYS A 439 16.87 -14.58 -5.77
N ALA A 440 16.18 -15.44 -6.53
CA ALA A 440 16.44 -16.88 -6.57
C ALA A 440 17.74 -17.27 -7.32
N GLU A 441 18.22 -16.46 -8.26
CA GLU A 441 19.43 -16.83 -9.04
C GLU A 441 20.75 -16.46 -8.34
N ASP A 442 20.70 -15.65 -7.28
CA ASP A 442 21.90 -15.21 -6.56
C ASP A 442 22.30 -16.19 -5.42
N GLU A 443 21.47 -17.18 -5.10
CA GLU A 443 21.76 -18.21 -4.07
C GLU A 443 22.23 -19.56 -4.65
N ASP A 444 21.98 -19.84 -5.95
CA ASP A 444 22.43 -21.08 -6.62
C ASP A 444 23.81 -20.93 -7.28
N GLY A 445 24.50 -19.81 -7.06
CA GLY A 445 25.77 -19.45 -7.67
C GLY A 445 26.94 -19.39 -6.70
N LEU A 446 27.12 -20.42 -5.86
CA LEU A 446 28.38 -20.71 -5.15
C LEU A 446 28.55 -22.21 -4.90
#